data_AF-W1YL75-F1
#
_entry.id   AF-W1YL75-F1
#
_cell.length_a   1.000
_cell.length_b   1.000
_cell.length_c   1.000
_cell.angle_alpha   90.00
_cell.angle_beta   90.00
_cell.angle_gamma   90.00
#
_symmetry.space_group_name_H-M   'P 1'
#
loop_
_entity.id
_entity.type
_entity.pdbx_description
1 polymer ?
#
loop_
_entity_poly.entity_id
_entity_poly.type
_entity_poly.pdbx_seq_one_letter_code
_entity_poly.pdbx_strand_id
1 'polypeptide(L)'
;FDVSKLNELPKVGIVYNYANASDLPAKALVDAGYDGIVSAGVGNGNLYKSVFDTLATAAKNGTAVVRSSRVPTGATTQDAVT
;
A
#
# COMPACT_ATOMS: atom_id res chain seq x y z
N PHE A 1 16.27 11.69 -9.36
CA PHE A 1 16.62 10.52 -8.55
C PHE A 1 18.02 10.11 -8.96
N ASP A 2 18.98 10.14 -8.03
CA ASP A 2 20.39 9.81 -8.27
C ASP A 2 20.76 8.63 -7.37
N VAL A 3 21.24 7.55 -7.98
CA VAL A 3 21.54 6.28 -7.30
C VAL A 3 23.01 6.14 -6.94
N SER A 4 23.87 7.06 -7.40
CA SER A 4 25.33 6.95 -7.25
C SER A 4 25.82 6.97 -5.79
N LYS A 5 24.98 7.41 -4.85
CA LYS A 5 25.28 7.52 -3.42
C LYS A 5 24.41 6.62 -2.53
N LEU A 6 23.61 5.73 -3.11
CA LEU A 6 22.73 4.83 -2.36
C LEU A 6 23.45 3.51 -2.09
N ASN A 7 23.58 3.15 -0.82
CA ASN A 7 24.13 1.86 -0.40
C ASN A 7 23.02 0.81 -0.21
N GLU A 8 21.78 1.24 -0.03
CA GLU A 8 20.60 0.39 0.11
C GLU A 8 19.34 1.16 -0.35
N LEU A 9 18.27 0.41 -0.60
CA LEU A 9 16.97 0.96 -0.97
C LEU A 9 15.97 0.80 0.19
N PRO A 10 15.02 1.74 0.36
CA PRO A 10 13.94 1.60 1.33
C PRO A 10 13.15 0.30 1.11
N LYS A 11 12.73 -0.33 2.20
CA LYS A 11 11.90 -1.54 2.17
C LYS A 11 10.47 -1.17 1.80
N VAL A 12 10.03 -1.61 0.63
CA VAL A 12 8.67 -1.37 0.15
C VAL A 12 7.96 -2.69 -0.13
N GLY A 13 6.80 -2.88 0.50
CA GLY A 13 5.98 -4.07 0.36
C GLY A 13 4.76 -3.81 -0.53
N ILE A 14 4.16 -4.88 -1.07
CA ILE A 14 2.91 -4.80 -1.82
C ILE A 14 1.87 -5.71 -1.16
N VAL A 15 0.69 -5.16 -0.89
CA VAL A 15 -0.46 -5.93 -0.39
C VAL A 15 -1.55 -5.99 -1.44
N TYR A 16 -2.18 -7.16 -1.58
CA TYR A 16 -3.19 -7.41 -2.59
C TYR A 16 -4.60 -7.34 -2.00
N ASN A 17 -5.51 -6.64 -2.67
CA ASN A 17 -6.90 -6.56 -2.25
C ASN A 17 -7.78 -7.48 -3.10
N TYR A 18 -8.66 -8.19 -2.40
CA TYR A 18 -9.65 -9.11 -2.94
C TYR A 18 -10.82 -9.20 -1.96
N ALA A 19 -11.88 -9.91 -2.32
CA ALA A 19 -13.02 -10.09 -1.43
C ALA A 19 -12.58 -10.77 -0.12
N ASN A 20 -12.97 -10.20 1.02
CA ASN A 20 -12.59 -10.71 2.34
C ASN A 20 -11.06 -10.75 2.57
N ALA A 21 -10.33 -9.79 2.01
CA ALA A 21 -8.88 -9.71 2.20
C ALA A 21 -8.51 -9.57 3.68
N SER A 22 -7.54 -10.37 4.11
CA SER A 22 -6.97 -10.28 5.46
C SER A 22 -6.03 -9.08 5.56
N ASP A 23 -5.99 -8.46 6.74
CA ASP A 23 -5.02 -7.40 7.06
C ASP A 23 -3.67 -7.95 7.56
N LEU A 24 -3.54 -9.26 7.75
CA LEU A 24 -2.31 -9.90 8.22
C LEU A 24 -1.08 -9.55 7.38
N PRO A 25 -1.14 -9.54 6.02
CA PRO A 25 0.00 -9.12 5.22
C PRO A 25 0.38 -7.65 5.46
N ALA A 26 -0.60 -6.77 5.63
CA ALA A 26 -0.34 -5.35 5.90
C ALA A 26 0.29 -5.16 7.28
N LYS A 27 -0.24 -5.82 8.31
CA LYS A 27 0.33 -5.79 9.66
C LYS A 27 1.75 -6.33 9.69
N ALA A 28 2.00 -7.47 9.06
CA ALA A 28 3.33 -8.07 9.02
C ALA A 28 4.38 -7.13 8.40
N LEU A 29 4.02 -6.37 7.35
CA LEU A 29 4.92 -5.38 6.74
C LEU A 29 5.17 -4.18 7.67
N VAL A 30 4.14 -3.71 8.36
CA VAL A 30 4.26 -2.63 9.36
C VAL A 30 5.15 -3.08 10.52
N ASP A 31 4.90 -4.27 11.08
CA ASP A 31 5.65 -4.83 12.20
C ASP A 31 7.12 -5.12 11.83
N ALA A 32 7.38 -5.48 10.57
CA ALA A 32 8.73 -5.65 10.04
C ALA A 32 9.46 -4.34 9.72
N GLY A 33 8.83 -3.18 9.97
CA GLY A 33 9.43 -1.86 9.79
C GLY A 33 9.64 -1.50 8.33
N TYR A 34 8.69 -1.81 7.45
CA TYR A 34 8.76 -1.37 6.05
C TYR A 34 8.55 0.15 5.95
N ASP A 35 9.40 0.81 5.16
CA ASP A 35 9.36 2.25 4.91
C ASP A 35 8.13 2.65 4.08
N GLY A 36 7.64 1.72 3.24
CA GLY A 36 6.44 1.95 2.45
C GLY A 36 5.64 0.69 2.11
N ILE A 37 4.35 0.89 1.85
CA ILE A 37 3.41 -0.16 1.43
C ILE A 37 2.58 0.34 0.25
N VAL A 38 2.62 -0.43 -0.84
CA VAL A 38 1.76 -0.24 -2.01
C VAL A 38 0.57 -1.18 -1.90
N SER A 39 -0.63 -0.62 -1.96
CA SER A 39 -1.86 -1.40 -2.01
C SER A 39 -2.26 -1.64 -3.46
N ALA A 40 -2.20 -2.88 -3.94
CA ALA A 40 -2.84 -3.31 -5.18
C ALA A 40 -4.36 -3.45 -4.91
N GLY A 41 -5.06 -2.32 -4.98
CA GLY A 41 -6.49 -2.19 -4.69
C GLY A 41 -7.39 -2.80 -5.77
N VAL A 42 -8.70 -2.86 -5.50
CA VAL A 42 -9.71 -3.26 -6.47
C VAL A 42 -10.26 -2.05 -7.23
N GLY A 43 -10.57 -2.20 -8.53
CA GLY A 43 -11.14 -1.10 -9.33
C GLY A 43 -10.24 0.13 -9.38
N ASN A 44 -10.72 1.27 -8.90
CA ASN A 44 -9.97 2.52 -8.81
C ASN A 44 -9.09 2.59 -7.54
N GLY A 45 -8.39 1.49 -7.24
CA GLY A 45 -7.52 1.36 -6.08
C GLY A 45 -8.24 1.38 -4.73
N ASN A 46 -9.48 0.89 -4.66
CA ASN A 46 -10.22 0.74 -3.41
C ASN A 46 -9.64 -0.41 -2.58
N LEU A 47 -9.74 -0.26 -1.26
CA LEU A 47 -9.18 -1.21 -0.29
C LEU A 47 -10.30 -1.91 0.45
N TYR A 48 -10.05 -3.16 0.85
CA TYR A 48 -10.94 -3.84 1.79
C TYR A 48 -10.80 -3.20 3.19
N LYS A 49 -11.89 -3.17 3.96
CA LYS A 49 -11.99 -2.36 5.19
C LYS A 49 -10.86 -2.61 6.19
N SER A 50 -10.53 -3.86 6.49
CA SER A 50 -9.47 -4.19 7.46
C SER A 50 -8.07 -3.76 6.98
N VAL A 51 -7.80 -3.91 5.68
CA VAL A 51 -6.57 -3.45 5.04
C VAL A 51 -6.49 -1.92 5.07
N PHE A 52 -7.60 -1.24 4.78
CA PHE A 52 -7.68 0.23 4.86
C PHE A 52 -7.35 0.73 6.27
N ASP A 53 -8.00 0.19 7.30
CA ASP A 53 -7.79 0.62 8.70
C ASP A 53 -6.33 0.44 9.14
N THR A 54 -5.71 -0.68 8.71
CA THR A 54 -4.29 -0.96 9.00
C THR A 54 -3.36 0.02 8.29
N LEU A 55 -3.55 0.25 6.99
CA LEU A 55 -2.69 1.14 6.21
C LEU A 55 -2.91 2.62 6.59
N ALA A 56 -4.12 3.03 6.94
CA ALA A 56 -4.40 4.37 7.46
C ALA A 56 -3.67 4.62 8.78
N THR A 57 -3.60 3.62 9.66
CA THR A 57 -2.83 3.70 10.91
C THR A 57 -1.33 3.76 10.62
N ALA A 58 -0.82 2.91 9.71
CA ALA A 58 0.59 2.91 9.30
C ALA A 58 1.01 4.27 8.71
N ALA A 59 0.16 4.88 7.88
CA ALA A 59 0.40 6.19 7.30
C ALA A 59 0.52 7.29 8.37
N LYS A 60 -0.35 7.27 9.39
CA LYS A 60 -0.25 8.20 10.53
C LYS A 60 1.03 7.99 11.33
N ASN A 61 1.55 6.77 11.35
CA ASN A 61 2.79 6.41 12.04
C ASN A 61 4.05 6.61 11.18
N GLY A 62 3.92 7.19 9.97
CA GLY A 62 5.05 7.58 9.13
C GLY A 62 5.40 6.60 7.99
N THR A 63 4.73 5.46 7.88
CA THR A 63 4.91 4.56 6.72
C THR A 63 4.31 5.19 5.46
N ALA A 64 5.07 5.24 4.36
CA ALA A 64 4.54 5.73 3.09
C ALA A 64 3.50 4.75 2.52
N VAL A 65 2.25 5.20 2.31
CA VAL A 65 1.18 4.35 1.75
C VAL A 65 0.76 4.86 0.38
N VAL A 66 0.82 3.98 -0.62
CA VAL A 66 0.43 4.29 -2.01
C VAL A 66 -0.76 3.42 -2.42
N ARG A 67 -1.83 4.04 -2.92
CA ARG A 67 -2.93 3.31 -3.57
C ARG A 67 -2.59 3.06 -5.03
N SER A 68 -2.60 1.79 -5.41
CA SER A 68 -2.51 1.30 -6.79
C SER A 68 -3.71 0.39 -7.06
N SER A 69 -3.74 -0.29 -8.21
CA SER A 69 -4.81 -1.19 -8.59
C SER A 69 -4.27 -2.51 -9.15
N ARG A 70 -5.02 -3.59 -8.92
CA ARG A 70 -4.85 -4.86 -9.63
C ARG A 70 -5.45 -4.86 -11.04
N VAL A 71 -6.18 -3.80 -11.42
CA VAL A 71 -6.70 -3.62 -12.77
C VAL A 71 -5.51 -3.32 -13.71
N PRO A 72 -5.37 -4.02 -14.84
CA PRO A 72 -4.14 -3.97 -15.66
C PRO A 72 -3.96 -2.66 -16.44
N THR A 73 -5.01 -1.84 -16.55
CA THR A 73 -5.02 -0.59 -17.34
C THR A 73 -5.83 0.49 -16.63
N GLY A 74 -5.47 1.76 -16.87
CA GLY A 74 -6.15 2.91 -16.28
C GLY A 74 -5.50 3.39 -14.98
N ALA A 75 -5.67 4.68 -14.68
CA ALA A 75 -5.07 5.29 -13.51
C ALA A 75 -5.86 5.00 -12.23
N THR A 76 -5.16 4.88 -11.10
CA THR A 76 -5.78 5.04 -9.79
C THR A 76 -5.88 6.54 -9.49
N THR A 77 -7.08 7.10 -9.54
CA THR A 77 -7.30 8.55 -9.37
C THR A 77 -7.37 8.94 -7.89
N GLN A 78 -7.01 10.19 -7.61
CA GLN A 78 -7.12 10.77 -6.25
C GLN A 78 -8.59 10.90 -5.84
N ASP A 79 -9.45 11.33 -6.77
CA ASP A 79 -10.90 11.49 -6.61
C ASP A 79 -11.65 10.16 -6.76
N ALA A 80 -11.10 9.07 -6.23
CA ALA A 80 -11.87 7.86 -6.08
C ALA A 80 -12.94 8.12 -5.01
N VAL A 81 -14.18 8.37 -5.45
CA VAL A 81 -15.34 8.47 -4.55
C VAL A 81 -15.49 7.11 -3.85
N THR A 82 -15.20 7.08 -2.56
CA THR A 82 -15.59 6.01 -1.62
C THR A 82 -16.54 6.58 -0.61
#